data_AF-R7EPS8-F1
#
_entry.id   AF-R7EPS8-F1
#
_cell.length_a   1.000
_cell.length_b   1.000
_cell.length_c   1.000
_cell.angle_alpha   90.00
_cell.angle_beta   90.00
_cell.angle_gamma   90.00
#
_symmetry.space_group_name_H-M   'P 1'
#
loop_
_entity.id
_entity.type
_entity.pdbx_description
1 polymer ?
#
loop_
_entity_poly.entity_id
_entity_poly.type
_entity_poly.pdbx_seq_one_letter_code
_entity_poly.pdbx_strand_id
1 'polypeptide(L)'
;MRSASLVIADNVAIRFGADASDRTGSGNGIEYSLVYTVGDGETEESPLSSVGDNGYLYFMTEGLPPKKMADTVRAYVRATAMSGGVTYERFSGEVSYSVTQYAANMYGGGEGEERRKLDRLLSAMLNYGSEAQSYFDYNTENPAKLALPEDGQALPEFPEDELWRRAAEAPDVDYSSRAHITSASLDLKDKVGIRMRATGLEDGSSYRLLVWSGAEYAALVSGGDAGALLTMDNCKTVLTHTDGVFELDGIPAKKLADTYYFRLCETDADGSVSYDRVLSYSVTTYCANKASGNDGLAALCRSIAVYSAAAREYFDYTIDGQ
;
A
#
# COMPACT_ATOMS: atom_id res chain seq x y z
N MET A 1 -18.57 -17.49 -7.52
CA MET A 1 -17.40 -16.75 -8.03
C MET A 1 -16.95 -17.33 -9.36
N ARG A 2 -16.44 -16.52 -10.29
CA ARG A 2 -16.07 -16.98 -11.65
C ARG A 2 -14.64 -16.65 -12.06
N SER A 3 -14.01 -15.64 -11.47
CA SER A 3 -12.64 -15.25 -11.82
C SER A 3 -11.90 -14.67 -10.63
N ALA A 4 -10.59 -14.83 -10.63
CA ALA A 4 -9.68 -14.12 -9.76
C ALA A 4 -8.50 -13.61 -10.61
N SER A 5 -8.01 -12.41 -10.30
CA SER A 5 -6.85 -11.81 -10.98
C SER A 5 -6.04 -10.99 -9.98
N LEU A 6 -4.73 -10.93 -10.18
CA LEU A 6 -3.89 -10.04 -9.39
C LEU A 6 -4.06 -8.60 -9.88
N VAL A 7 -4.24 -7.66 -8.95
CA VAL A 7 -4.09 -6.23 -9.21
C VAL A 7 -2.74 -5.83 -8.65
N ILE A 8 -1.83 -5.52 -9.56
CA ILE A 8 -0.56 -4.90 -9.24
C ILE A 8 -0.82 -3.39 -9.42
N ALA A 9 -1.15 -2.69 -8.33
CA ALA A 9 -1.39 -1.24 -8.36
C ALA A 9 -0.84 -0.62 -7.07
N ASP A 10 -1.61 0.22 -6.40
CA ASP A 10 -1.26 0.91 -5.15
C ASP A 10 -0.91 -0.05 -3.99
N ASN A 11 -1.38 -1.29 -4.07
CA ASN A 11 -1.01 -2.43 -3.25
C ASN A 11 -1.14 -3.74 -4.06
N VAL A 12 -0.45 -4.80 -3.66
CA VAL A 12 -0.65 -6.14 -4.24
C VAL A 12 -1.94 -6.70 -3.67
N ALA A 13 -3.01 -6.75 -4.47
CA ALA A 13 -4.32 -7.22 -4.05
C ALA A 13 -4.88 -8.24 -5.05
N ILE A 14 -5.79 -9.09 -4.60
CA ILE A 14 -6.51 -10.01 -5.49
C ILE A 14 -7.90 -9.47 -5.74
N ARG A 15 -8.23 -9.32 -7.03
CA ARG A 15 -9.58 -9.00 -7.48
C ARG A 15 -10.35 -10.29 -7.72
N PHE A 16 -11.53 -10.38 -7.16
CA PHE A 16 -12.48 -11.47 -7.40
C PHE A 16 -13.68 -10.97 -8.18
N GLY A 17 -14.09 -11.74 -9.19
CA GLY A 17 -15.26 -11.49 -10.03
C GLY A 17 -16.35 -12.53 -9.78
N ALA A 18 -17.58 -12.06 -9.56
CA ALA A 18 -18.76 -12.90 -9.41
C ALA A 18 -19.88 -12.44 -10.34
N ASP A 19 -20.67 -13.41 -10.84
CA ASP A 19 -21.84 -13.12 -11.66
C ASP A 19 -23.04 -12.89 -10.74
N ALA A 20 -23.80 -11.82 -10.98
CA ALA A 20 -25.04 -11.57 -10.27
C ALA A 20 -26.14 -12.58 -10.63
N SER A 21 -26.01 -13.36 -11.72
CA SER A 21 -26.99 -14.37 -12.17
C SER A 21 -27.30 -15.47 -11.14
N ASP A 22 -26.53 -15.58 -10.06
CA ASP A 22 -26.87 -16.37 -8.87
C ASP A 22 -28.05 -15.77 -8.05
N ARG A 23 -28.80 -14.81 -8.64
CA ARG A 23 -30.09 -14.28 -8.16
C ARG A 23 -31.08 -15.40 -7.87
N THR A 24 -31.03 -15.86 -6.64
CA THR A 24 -32.03 -16.73 -6.05
C THR A 24 -32.96 -15.87 -5.19
N GLY A 25 -33.85 -15.16 -5.87
CA GLY A 25 -35.05 -14.54 -5.28
C GLY A 25 -34.86 -13.16 -4.65
N SER A 26 -35.55 -12.18 -5.25
CA SER A 26 -36.08 -10.93 -4.69
C SER A 26 -35.14 -9.80 -4.21
N GLY A 27 -35.36 -8.60 -4.80
CA GLY A 27 -35.43 -7.34 -4.05
C GLY A 27 -34.31 -6.32 -4.25
N ASN A 28 -34.66 -5.03 -4.27
CA ASN A 28 -33.77 -3.96 -3.82
C ASN A 28 -33.36 -4.27 -2.36
N GLY A 29 -32.10 -3.97 -1.98
CA GLY A 29 -31.62 -4.17 -0.60
C GLY A 29 -30.81 -5.45 -0.34
N ILE A 30 -30.14 -5.99 -1.37
CA ILE A 30 -29.12 -7.03 -1.19
C ILE A 30 -27.75 -6.35 -1.07
N GLU A 31 -27.04 -6.66 0.00
CA GLU A 31 -25.64 -6.27 0.22
C GLU A 31 -24.73 -7.45 -0.14
N TYR A 32 -23.65 -7.16 -0.86
CA TYR A 32 -22.66 -8.16 -1.25
C TYR A 32 -21.32 -7.84 -0.62
N SER A 33 -20.65 -8.87 -0.11
CA SER A 33 -19.28 -8.78 0.38
C SER A 33 -18.47 -10.01 0.00
N LEU A 34 -17.17 -9.79 -0.13
CA LEU A 34 -16.18 -10.85 -0.26
C LEU A 34 -15.73 -11.26 1.14
N VAL A 35 -15.86 -12.54 1.46
CA VAL A 35 -15.26 -13.11 2.67
C VAL A 35 -14.03 -13.91 2.23
N TYR A 36 -12.88 -13.63 2.81
CA TYR A 36 -11.63 -14.27 2.41
C TYR A 36 -10.67 -14.54 3.57
N THR A 37 -9.77 -15.50 3.36
CA THR A 37 -8.72 -15.87 4.30
C THR A 37 -7.40 -16.01 3.55
N VAL A 38 -6.34 -15.38 4.06
CA VAL A 38 -4.99 -15.45 3.49
C VAL A 38 -4.15 -16.46 4.30
N GLY A 39 -3.77 -17.57 3.67
CA GLY A 39 -3.09 -18.68 4.34
C GLY A 39 -3.96 -19.24 5.47
N ASP A 40 -3.38 -19.38 6.66
CA ASP A 40 -4.07 -19.76 7.90
C ASP A 40 -4.36 -18.56 8.80
N GLY A 41 -4.50 -17.37 8.21
CA GLY A 41 -4.84 -16.13 8.91
C GLY A 41 -6.30 -16.04 9.34
N GLU A 42 -6.66 -14.85 9.84
CA GLU A 42 -8.05 -14.54 10.17
C GLU A 42 -8.90 -14.36 8.90
N THR A 43 -10.22 -14.52 9.06
CA THR A 43 -11.18 -14.24 8.00
C THR A 43 -11.46 -12.76 7.95
N GLU A 44 -11.29 -12.18 6.77
CA GLU A 44 -11.53 -10.78 6.48
C GLU A 44 -12.78 -10.65 5.59
N GLU A 45 -13.40 -9.47 5.62
CA GLU A 45 -14.54 -9.13 4.80
C GLU A 45 -14.29 -7.82 4.07
N SER A 46 -14.54 -7.80 2.76
CA SER A 46 -14.39 -6.61 1.92
C SER A 46 -15.69 -6.30 1.18
N PRO A 47 -16.10 -5.02 1.11
CA PRO A 47 -17.33 -4.65 0.43
C PRO A 47 -17.23 -4.82 -1.10
N LEU A 48 -18.38 -4.77 -1.76
CA LEU A 48 -18.44 -4.63 -3.22
C LEU A 48 -17.64 -3.40 -3.67
N SER A 49 -16.64 -3.62 -4.52
CA SER A 49 -15.77 -2.56 -5.01
C SER A 49 -16.37 -1.85 -6.22
N SER A 50 -16.88 -2.61 -7.19
CA SER A 50 -17.53 -2.05 -8.39
C SER A 50 -18.43 -3.07 -9.09
N VAL A 51 -19.29 -2.57 -9.97
CA VAL A 51 -20.11 -3.38 -10.88
C VAL A 51 -19.67 -3.06 -12.30
N GLY A 52 -19.26 -4.08 -13.06
CA GLY A 52 -18.92 -3.91 -14.47
C GLY A 52 -20.16 -3.66 -15.33
N ASP A 53 -19.95 -3.10 -16.53
CA ASP A 53 -21.04 -2.82 -17.49
C ASP A 53 -21.82 -4.09 -17.90
N ASN A 54 -21.18 -5.26 -17.77
CA ASN A 54 -21.77 -6.58 -18.00
C ASN A 54 -22.53 -7.14 -16.78
N GLY A 55 -22.66 -6.38 -15.69
CA GLY A 55 -23.31 -6.79 -14.44
C GLY A 55 -22.45 -7.67 -13.52
N TYR A 56 -21.16 -7.87 -13.81
CA TYR A 56 -20.26 -8.60 -12.90
C TYR A 56 -19.96 -7.77 -11.66
N LEU A 57 -19.98 -8.43 -10.51
CA LEU A 57 -19.59 -7.87 -9.23
C LEU A 57 -18.09 -8.07 -9.03
N TYR A 58 -17.39 -6.99 -8.71
CA TYR A 58 -15.95 -7.03 -8.43
C TYR A 58 -15.66 -6.67 -6.98
N PHE A 59 -14.82 -7.48 -6.36
CA PHE A 59 -14.36 -7.32 -4.98
C PHE A 59 -12.84 -7.33 -4.95
N MET A 60 -12.27 -6.69 -3.93
CA MET A 60 -10.82 -6.55 -3.75
C MET A 60 -10.45 -6.98 -2.33
N THR A 61 -9.36 -7.73 -2.16
CA THR A 61 -8.74 -7.84 -0.83
C THR A 61 -8.16 -6.47 -0.42
N GLU A 62 -7.97 -6.23 0.89
CA GLU A 62 -7.40 -4.97 1.41
C GLU A 62 -5.89 -4.80 1.12
N GLY A 63 -5.32 -5.67 0.28
CA GLY A 63 -3.89 -5.81 0.05
C GLY A 63 -3.34 -7.03 0.79
N LEU A 64 -2.31 -7.64 0.22
CA LEU A 64 -1.64 -8.79 0.80
C LEU A 64 -0.31 -8.35 1.43
N PRO A 65 -0.06 -8.70 2.70
CA PRO A 65 1.26 -8.55 3.29
C PRO A 65 2.33 -9.19 2.41
N PRO A 66 3.48 -8.52 2.17
CA PRO A 66 4.52 -9.05 1.29
C PRO A 66 4.99 -10.45 1.68
N LYS A 67 5.14 -10.70 2.99
CA LYS A 67 5.51 -12.02 3.51
C LYS A 67 4.47 -13.12 3.21
N LYS A 68 3.22 -12.74 2.95
CA LYS A 68 2.11 -13.66 2.62
C LYS A 68 1.88 -13.81 1.12
N MET A 69 2.75 -13.27 0.25
CA MET A 69 2.58 -13.40 -1.21
C MET A 69 2.60 -14.87 -1.68
N ALA A 70 3.29 -15.76 -0.96
CA ALA A 70 3.30 -17.19 -1.25
C ALA A 70 2.04 -17.93 -0.78
N ASP A 71 1.19 -17.29 0.04
CA ASP A 71 0.04 -17.94 0.63
C ASP A 71 -1.13 -18.02 -0.34
N THR A 72 -1.97 -19.04 -0.13
CA THR A 72 -3.23 -19.19 -0.85
C THR A 72 -4.30 -18.31 -0.20
N VAL A 73 -5.02 -17.54 -1.01
CA VAL A 73 -6.22 -16.82 -0.62
C VAL A 73 -7.44 -17.67 -0.97
N ARG A 74 -8.20 -18.06 0.06
CA ARG A 74 -9.50 -18.73 -0.06
C ARG A 74 -10.60 -17.68 0.07
N ALA A 75 -11.55 -17.65 -0.84
CA ALA A 75 -12.58 -16.62 -0.86
C ALA A 75 -13.94 -17.14 -1.32
N TYR A 76 -15.02 -16.59 -0.76
CA TYR A 76 -16.41 -16.73 -1.24
C TYR A 76 -17.15 -15.39 -1.18
N VAL A 77 -18.19 -15.19 -1.99
CA VAL A 77 -19.06 -14.00 -1.90
C VAL A 77 -20.23 -14.32 -0.98
N ARG A 78 -20.49 -13.45 -0.01
CA ARG A 78 -21.70 -13.45 0.82
C ARG A 78 -22.68 -12.42 0.25
N ALA A 79 -23.94 -12.82 0.11
CA ALA A 79 -25.05 -11.95 -0.22
C ALA A 79 -26.02 -11.93 0.96
N THR A 80 -26.29 -10.74 1.48
CA THR A 80 -27.12 -10.53 2.67
C THR A 80 -28.33 -9.68 2.31
N ALA A 81 -29.53 -10.09 2.73
CA ALA A 81 -30.76 -9.34 2.52
C ALA A 81 -31.56 -9.27 3.83
N MET A 82 -32.14 -8.11 4.13
CA MET A 82 -33.02 -7.94 5.28
C MET A 82 -34.47 -7.87 4.82
N SER A 83 -35.33 -8.71 5.38
CA SER A 83 -36.77 -8.69 5.11
C SER A 83 -37.54 -9.01 6.39
N GLY A 84 -38.48 -8.13 6.78
CA GLY A 84 -39.29 -8.32 7.99
C GLY A 84 -38.50 -8.40 9.30
N GLY A 85 -37.32 -7.78 9.37
CA GLY A 85 -36.42 -7.85 10.55
C GLY A 85 -35.59 -9.14 10.64
N VAL A 86 -35.63 -10.00 9.61
CA VAL A 86 -34.82 -11.22 9.50
C VAL A 86 -33.75 -11.03 8.44
N THR A 87 -32.52 -11.43 8.78
CA THR A 87 -31.38 -11.44 7.86
C THR A 87 -31.31 -12.79 7.14
N TYR A 88 -31.25 -12.74 5.81
CA TYR A 88 -31.06 -13.90 4.94
C TYR A 88 -29.68 -13.84 4.31
N GLU A 89 -28.94 -14.94 4.37
CA GLU A 89 -27.60 -15.03 3.79
C GLU A 89 -27.52 -16.13 2.74
N ARG A 90 -26.76 -15.85 1.68
CA ARG A 90 -26.35 -16.85 0.68
C ARG A 90 -24.86 -16.70 0.40
N PHE A 91 -24.24 -17.82 0.07
CA PHE A 91 -22.81 -17.90 -0.19
C PHE A 91 -22.57 -18.45 -1.59
N SER A 92 -21.62 -17.88 -2.32
CA SER A 92 -21.10 -18.52 -3.53
C SER A 92 -20.23 -19.73 -3.16
N GLY A 93 -19.88 -20.55 -4.15
CA GLY A 93 -18.77 -21.49 -3.98
C GLY A 93 -17.46 -20.78 -3.62
N GLU A 94 -16.63 -21.45 -2.84
CA GLU A 94 -15.28 -21.00 -2.48
C GLU A 94 -14.34 -21.17 -3.68
N VAL A 95 -13.42 -20.22 -3.84
CA VAL A 95 -12.33 -20.28 -4.81
C VAL A 95 -11.00 -20.01 -4.10
N SER A 96 -9.95 -20.65 -4.61
CA SER A 96 -8.57 -20.46 -4.14
C SER A 96 -7.75 -19.78 -5.22
N TYR A 97 -6.96 -18.78 -4.83
CA TYR A 97 -6.04 -18.08 -5.73
C TYR A 97 -4.83 -17.56 -4.95
N SER A 98 -3.71 -17.30 -5.62
CA SER A 98 -2.52 -16.71 -4.99
C SER A 98 -1.76 -15.78 -5.92
N VAL A 99 -0.91 -14.93 -5.34
CA VAL A 99 0.01 -14.07 -6.10
C VAL A 99 0.99 -14.93 -6.91
N THR A 100 1.50 -15.99 -6.29
CA THR A 100 2.42 -16.95 -6.93
C THR A 100 1.78 -17.68 -8.11
N GLN A 101 0.51 -18.07 -8.02
CA GLN A 101 -0.21 -18.69 -9.13
C GLN A 101 -0.38 -17.72 -10.30
N TYR A 102 -0.73 -16.46 -10.03
CA TYR A 102 -0.80 -15.44 -11.08
C TYR A 102 0.55 -15.23 -11.75
N ALA A 103 1.60 -15.00 -10.95
CA ALA A 103 2.94 -14.74 -11.46
C ALA A 103 3.49 -15.90 -12.28
N ALA A 104 3.31 -17.15 -11.83
CA ALA A 104 3.73 -18.33 -12.58
C ALA A 104 3.03 -18.46 -13.94
N ASN A 105 1.74 -18.10 -14.02
CA ASN A 105 1.00 -18.12 -15.29
C ASN A 105 1.37 -16.94 -16.21
N MET A 106 1.80 -15.82 -15.63
CA MET A 106 2.02 -14.57 -16.34
C MET A 106 3.50 -14.26 -16.60
N TYR A 107 4.44 -15.06 -16.13
CA TYR A 107 5.85 -14.87 -16.43
C TYR A 107 6.19 -15.53 -17.78
N GLY A 108 6.92 -14.84 -18.67
CA GLY A 108 7.46 -15.41 -19.91
C GLY A 108 6.44 -15.79 -21.00
N GLY A 109 5.13 -15.74 -20.72
CA GLY A 109 4.05 -15.99 -21.71
C GLY A 109 3.83 -14.95 -22.81
N GLY A 110 4.86 -14.24 -23.28
CA GLY A 110 4.74 -13.30 -24.42
C GLY A 110 6.06 -12.67 -24.86
N GLU A 111 6.00 -11.83 -25.91
CA GLU A 111 7.15 -11.10 -26.45
C GLU A 111 6.92 -9.58 -26.43
N GLY A 112 8.00 -8.79 -26.55
CA GLY A 112 7.93 -7.32 -26.62
C GLY A 112 8.32 -6.62 -25.32
N GLU A 113 8.41 -5.29 -25.39
CA GLU A 113 8.88 -4.44 -24.29
C GLU A 113 7.94 -4.48 -23.08
N GLU A 114 6.64 -4.29 -23.29
CA GLU A 114 5.62 -4.36 -22.24
C GLU A 114 5.64 -5.69 -21.49
N ARG A 115 5.91 -6.79 -22.19
CA ARG A 115 6.03 -8.10 -21.55
C ARG A 115 7.29 -8.20 -20.71
N ARG A 116 8.43 -7.71 -21.20
CA ARG A 116 9.68 -7.67 -20.42
C ARG A 116 9.55 -6.81 -19.17
N LYS A 117 8.85 -5.67 -19.27
CA LYS A 117 8.53 -4.81 -18.11
C LYS A 117 7.68 -5.58 -17.08
N LEU A 118 6.68 -6.34 -17.53
CA LEU A 118 5.88 -7.19 -16.63
C LEU A 118 6.72 -8.29 -15.98
N ASP A 119 7.55 -9.00 -16.74
CA ASP A 119 8.40 -10.08 -16.22
C ASP A 119 9.34 -9.52 -15.13
N ARG A 120 9.96 -8.36 -15.37
CA ARG A 120 10.78 -7.65 -14.37
C ARG A 120 9.97 -7.27 -13.13
N LEU A 121 8.75 -6.76 -13.30
CA LEU A 121 7.87 -6.44 -12.19
C LEU A 121 7.52 -7.67 -11.35
N LEU A 122 7.18 -8.79 -11.99
CA LEU A 122 6.86 -10.05 -11.31
C LEU A 122 8.06 -10.60 -10.53
N SER A 123 9.25 -10.61 -11.15
CA SER A 123 10.51 -11.01 -10.51
C SER A 123 10.84 -10.12 -9.31
N ALA A 124 10.74 -8.80 -9.45
CA ALA A 124 11.00 -7.87 -8.36
C ALA A 124 9.98 -8.00 -7.22
N MET A 125 8.68 -8.15 -7.54
CA MET A 125 7.60 -8.32 -6.57
C MET A 125 7.77 -9.61 -5.75
N LEU A 126 8.05 -10.74 -6.38
CA LEU A 126 8.20 -12.01 -5.67
C LEU A 126 9.53 -12.12 -4.92
N ASN A 127 10.58 -11.44 -5.37
CA ASN A 127 11.79 -11.28 -4.57
C ASN A 127 11.51 -10.42 -3.32
N TYR A 128 10.78 -9.31 -3.45
CA TYR A 128 10.34 -8.52 -2.30
C TYR A 128 9.53 -9.35 -1.31
N GLY A 129 8.56 -10.14 -1.78
CA GLY A 129 7.83 -11.08 -0.93
C GLY A 129 8.73 -12.11 -0.24
N SER A 130 9.73 -12.65 -0.95
CA SER A 130 10.69 -13.61 -0.37
C SER A 130 11.60 -13.00 0.68
N GLU A 131 12.12 -11.79 0.45
CA GLU A 131 12.94 -11.10 1.44
C GLU A 131 12.10 -10.70 2.66
N ALA A 132 10.82 -10.38 2.47
CA ALA A 132 9.89 -10.14 3.58
C ALA A 132 9.61 -11.42 4.37
N GLN A 133 9.42 -12.57 3.71
CA GLN A 133 9.32 -13.89 4.35
C GLN A 133 10.55 -14.16 5.23
N SER A 134 11.76 -13.96 4.70
CA SER A 134 13.00 -14.14 5.46
C SER A 134 13.15 -13.14 6.62
N TYR A 135 12.86 -11.86 6.39
CA TYR A 135 13.01 -10.82 7.42
C TYR A 135 12.04 -11.01 8.60
N PHE A 136 10.80 -11.41 8.32
CA PHE A 136 9.76 -11.63 9.34
C PHE A 136 9.67 -13.09 9.83
N ASP A 137 10.60 -13.95 9.42
CA ASP A 137 10.63 -15.39 9.73
C ASP A 137 9.26 -16.07 9.49
N TYR A 138 8.71 -15.84 8.30
CA TYR A 138 7.39 -16.32 7.90
C TYR A 138 7.47 -17.15 6.62
N ASN A 139 7.01 -18.41 6.67
CA ASN A 139 6.94 -19.31 5.51
C ASN A 139 8.25 -19.34 4.70
N THR A 140 9.39 -19.38 5.39
CA THR A 140 10.75 -19.30 4.80
C THR A 140 11.13 -20.53 4.00
N GLU A 141 10.43 -21.65 4.20
CA GLU A 141 10.59 -22.89 3.43
C GLU A 141 9.93 -22.82 2.04
N ASN A 142 8.97 -21.89 1.84
CA ASN A 142 8.33 -21.66 0.54
C ASN A 142 8.47 -20.19 0.09
N PRO A 143 9.70 -19.73 -0.24
CA PRO A 143 9.92 -18.38 -0.74
C PRO A 143 9.08 -18.08 -1.99
N ALA A 144 8.42 -16.91 -2.03
CA ALA A 144 7.51 -16.51 -3.10
C ALA A 144 8.18 -16.53 -4.49
N LYS A 145 9.48 -16.21 -4.58
CA LYS A 145 10.25 -16.22 -5.84
C LYS A 145 10.34 -17.60 -6.48
N LEU A 146 10.23 -18.70 -5.71
CA LEU A 146 10.26 -20.06 -6.26
C LEU A 146 9.04 -20.38 -7.14
N ALA A 147 8.03 -19.51 -7.19
CA ALA A 147 6.93 -19.61 -8.15
C ALA A 147 7.37 -19.31 -9.60
N LEU A 148 8.52 -18.66 -9.78
CA LEU A 148 9.08 -18.34 -11.10
C LEU A 148 10.12 -19.38 -11.54
N PRO A 149 10.33 -19.54 -12.86
CA PRO A 149 11.48 -20.27 -13.38
C PRO A 149 12.81 -19.62 -12.95
N GLU A 150 13.91 -20.38 -13.06
CA GLU A 150 15.23 -20.01 -12.54
C GLU A 150 15.71 -18.62 -12.99
N ASP A 151 15.46 -18.25 -14.24
CA ASP A 151 15.80 -16.95 -14.81
C ASP A 151 15.01 -15.78 -14.18
N GLY A 152 13.78 -16.05 -13.74
CA GLY A 152 12.93 -15.08 -13.06
C GLY A 152 13.15 -14.97 -11.55
N GLN A 153 13.93 -15.87 -10.95
CA GLN A 153 14.18 -15.89 -9.51
C GLN A 153 15.20 -14.85 -9.06
N ALA A 154 16.09 -14.41 -9.96
CA ALA A 154 17.06 -13.37 -9.66
C ALA A 154 16.37 -12.00 -9.49
N LEU A 155 16.90 -11.19 -8.57
CA LEU A 155 16.45 -9.81 -8.42
C LEU A 155 16.88 -9.01 -9.67
N PRO A 156 15.97 -8.31 -10.36
CA PRO A 156 16.33 -7.52 -11.53
C PRO A 156 17.33 -6.41 -11.22
N GLU A 157 18.21 -6.13 -12.17
CA GLU A 157 19.21 -5.06 -12.06
C GLU A 157 18.65 -3.71 -12.57
N PHE A 158 18.88 -2.66 -11.79
CA PHE A 158 18.57 -1.27 -12.14
C PHE A 158 19.77 -0.36 -11.81
N PRO A 159 19.92 0.77 -12.52
CA PRO A 159 20.89 1.80 -12.17
C PRO A 159 20.77 2.28 -10.71
N GLU A 160 21.89 2.64 -10.09
CA GLU A 160 21.93 3.02 -8.67
C GLU A 160 21.07 4.26 -8.36
N ASP A 161 21.04 5.22 -9.28
CA ASP A 161 20.25 6.45 -9.22
C ASP A 161 18.73 6.20 -9.33
N GLU A 162 18.32 5.10 -9.95
CA GLU A 162 16.93 4.63 -9.95
C GLU A 162 16.54 3.96 -8.63
N LEU A 163 17.48 3.34 -7.92
CA LEU A 163 17.21 2.63 -6.67
C LEU A 163 17.22 3.57 -5.46
N TRP A 164 18.19 4.47 -5.39
CA TRP A 164 18.52 5.23 -4.16
C TRP A 164 18.19 6.71 -4.25
N ARG A 165 17.08 7.06 -4.91
CA ARG A 165 16.63 8.45 -4.94
C ARG A 165 16.34 8.96 -3.53
N ARG A 166 17.01 10.05 -3.16
CA ARG A 166 16.82 10.73 -1.88
C ARG A 166 15.65 11.71 -1.97
N ALA A 167 14.95 11.88 -0.86
CA ALA A 167 13.89 12.87 -0.72
C ALA A 167 14.46 14.27 -0.97
N ALA A 168 13.69 15.11 -1.65
CA ALA A 168 14.02 16.52 -1.80
C ALA A 168 14.06 17.21 -0.43
N GLU A 169 14.82 18.30 -0.32
CA GLU A 169 14.88 19.08 0.92
C GLU A 169 13.51 19.66 1.27
N ALA A 170 13.19 19.66 2.56
CA ALA A 170 11.99 20.30 3.06
C ALA A 170 12.16 21.83 3.03
N PRO A 171 11.10 22.60 2.72
CA PRO A 171 11.16 24.04 2.84
C PRO A 171 11.31 24.49 4.29
N ASP A 172 11.99 25.62 4.47
CA ASP A 172 11.99 26.32 5.74
C ASP A 172 10.71 27.16 5.85
N VAL A 173 9.88 26.86 6.84
CA VAL A 173 8.61 27.55 7.09
C VAL A 173 8.47 27.83 8.58
N ASP A 174 7.83 28.96 8.90
CA ASP A 174 7.54 29.32 10.29
C ASP A 174 6.70 28.23 10.96
N TYR A 175 7.05 27.94 12.21
CA TYR A 175 6.38 26.95 13.05
C TYR A 175 6.17 27.51 14.46
N SER A 176 5.10 27.06 15.10
CA SER A 176 4.67 27.55 16.41
C SER A 176 4.07 26.46 17.31
N SER A 177 3.92 25.24 16.79
CA SER A 177 3.42 24.09 17.55
C SER A 177 4.39 23.72 18.68
N ARG A 178 3.82 23.27 19.79
CA ARG A 178 4.58 22.68 20.91
C ARG A 178 4.92 21.22 20.63
N ALA A 179 4.04 20.56 19.88
CA ALA A 179 4.29 19.21 19.42
C ALA A 179 5.22 19.22 18.19
N HIS A 180 6.19 18.30 18.20
CA HIS A 180 7.19 18.18 17.14
C HIS A 180 7.37 16.74 16.68
N ILE A 181 7.52 16.54 15.38
CA ILE A 181 7.97 15.27 14.82
C ILE A 181 9.46 15.08 15.13
N THR A 182 9.78 13.98 15.79
CA THR A 182 11.13 13.64 16.29
C THR A 182 11.82 12.55 15.49
N SER A 183 11.07 11.66 14.84
CA SER A 183 11.64 10.61 14.01
C SER A 183 10.69 10.11 12.92
N ALA A 184 11.28 9.66 11.82
CA ALA A 184 10.61 8.94 10.74
C ALA A 184 11.15 7.51 10.61
N SER A 185 10.28 6.53 10.38
CA SER A 185 10.63 5.14 10.11
C SER A 185 9.67 4.51 9.10
N LEU A 186 9.99 3.34 8.56
CA LEU A 186 9.04 2.59 7.74
C LEU A 186 8.20 1.64 8.59
N ASP A 187 6.93 1.49 8.22
CA ASP A 187 6.17 0.27 8.49
C ASP A 187 6.30 -0.64 7.27
N LEU A 188 6.64 -1.91 7.51
CA LEU A 188 6.95 -2.90 6.48
C LEU A 188 6.15 -4.19 6.65
N LYS A 189 5.29 -4.29 7.68
CA LYS A 189 4.71 -5.56 8.10
C LYS A 189 3.60 -6.02 7.15
N ASP A 190 2.62 -5.15 6.92
CA ASP A 190 1.42 -5.47 6.15
C ASP A 190 1.40 -4.71 4.81
N LYS A 191 1.88 -3.46 4.81
CA LYS A 191 2.09 -2.62 3.63
C LYS A 191 3.34 -1.78 3.86
N VAL A 192 3.87 -1.16 2.79
CA VAL A 192 4.92 -0.16 2.96
C VAL A 192 4.28 1.17 3.31
N GLY A 193 4.61 1.66 4.50
CA GLY A 193 4.17 2.96 5.00
C GLY A 193 5.29 3.75 5.65
N ILE A 194 5.04 5.03 5.90
CA ILE A 194 5.94 5.92 6.65
C ILE A 194 5.27 6.24 7.99
N ARG A 195 5.98 5.94 9.07
CA ARG A 195 5.60 6.25 10.45
C ARG A 195 6.38 7.46 10.95
N MET A 196 5.66 8.44 11.48
CA MET A 196 6.19 9.65 12.12
C MET A 196 5.89 9.61 13.61
N ARG A 197 6.91 9.77 14.45
CA ARG A 197 6.75 9.91 15.90
C ARG A 197 6.84 11.37 16.29
N ALA A 198 5.91 11.84 17.11
CA ALA A 198 5.88 13.16 17.69
C ALA A 198 6.00 13.13 19.22
N THR A 199 6.48 14.24 19.78
CA THR A 199 6.55 14.50 21.22
C THR A 199 6.03 15.91 21.50
N GLY A 200 5.71 16.23 22.76
CA GLY A 200 5.14 17.53 23.11
C GLY A 200 3.62 17.60 22.94
N LEU A 201 2.96 16.44 22.98
CA LEU A 201 1.50 16.30 22.99
C LEU A 201 0.94 16.70 24.36
N GLU A 202 -0.08 17.56 24.37
CA GLU A 202 -0.78 18.02 25.55
C GLU A 202 -2.22 17.50 25.65
N ASP A 203 -2.67 17.29 26.89
CA ASP A 203 -4.03 16.89 27.19
C ASP A 203 -5.03 18.00 26.81
N GLY A 204 -6.06 17.64 26.06
CA GLY A 204 -7.09 18.57 25.59
C GLY A 204 -6.80 19.20 24.23
N SER A 205 -5.60 19.03 23.68
CA SER A 205 -5.29 19.36 22.29
C SER A 205 -5.54 18.17 21.37
N SER A 206 -5.79 18.46 20.09
CA SER A 206 -5.93 17.47 19.03
C SER A 206 -4.82 17.64 17.99
N TYR A 207 -4.38 16.52 17.43
CA TYR A 207 -3.22 16.49 16.54
C TYR A 207 -3.55 15.79 15.22
N ARG A 208 -3.07 16.35 14.11
CA ARG A 208 -3.25 15.81 12.76
C ARG A 208 -1.93 15.85 12.00
N LEU A 209 -1.57 14.74 11.35
CA LEU A 209 -0.46 14.72 10.40
C LEU A 209 -0.98 15.05 9.01
N LEU A 210 -0.49 16.16 8.48
CA LEU A 210 -0.78 16.59 7.12
C LEU A 210 0.32 16.07 6.19
N VAL A 211 -0.08 15.57 5.02
CA VAL A 211 0.81 14.92 4.06
C VAL A 211 0.53 15.43 2.65
N TRP A 212 1.59 15.71 1.89
CA TRP A 212 1.53 16.11 0.48
C TRP A 212 2.56 15.34 -0.36
N SER A 213 2.19 14.99 -1.59
CA SER A 213 3.16 14.55 -2.61
C SER A 213 3.99 15.72 -3.12
N GLY A 214 5.09 15.43 -3.83
CA GLY A 214 5.89 16.46 -4.49
C GLY A 214 5.11 17.33 -5.47
N ALA A 215 4.20 16.72 -6.26
CA ALA A 215 3.36 17.45 -7.20
C ALA A 215 2.35 18.35 -6.49
N GLU A 216 1.72 17.84 -5.42
CA GLU A 216 0.81 18.64 -4.59
C GLU A 216 1.56 19.83 -4.01
N TYR A 217 2.72 19.59 -3.37
CA TYR A 217 3.55 20.66 -2.82
C TYR A 217 3.98 21.69 -3.87
N ALA A 218 4.45 21.27 -5.04
CA ALA A 218 4.84 22.19 -6.12
C ALA A 218 3.65 23.05 -6.62
N ALA A 219 2.46 22.46 -6.69
CA ALA A 219 1.23 23.19 -7.00
C ALA A 219 0.87 24.20 -5.89
N LEU A 220 1.08 23.86 -4.62
CA LEU A 220 0.89 24.78 -3.49
C LEU A 220 1.80 26.01 -3.62
N VAL A 221 3.10 25.79 -3.84
CA VAL A 221 4.09 26.87 -3.92
C VAL A 221 3.90 27.77 -5.15
N SER A 222 3.44 27.22 -6.27
CA SER A 222 3.21 27.99 -7.50
C SER A 222 1.88 28.75 -7.51
N GLY A 223 0.90 28.33 -6.70
CA GLY A 223 -0.45 28.91 -6.64
C GLY A 223 -0.68 30.02 -5.61
N GLY A 224 0.24 30.24 -4.65
CA GLY A 224 0.08 31.21 -3.55
C GLY A 224 0.74 30.74 -2.24
N ASP A 225 0.49 31.45 -1.14
CA ASP A 225 1.15 31.24 0.17
C ASP A 225 1.02 29.78 0.65
N ALA A 226 2.14 29.05 0.61
CA ALA A 226 2.25 27.68 1.11
C ALA A 226 1.72 27.57 2.54
N GLY A 227 1.82 28.63 3.36
CA GLY A 227 1.28 28.68 4.71
C GLY A 227 -0.24 28.49 4.81
N ALA A 228 -1.02 28.91 3.81
CA ALA A 228 -2.48 28.86 3.83
C ALA A 228 -3.06 27.49 3.41
N LEU A 229 -2.38 26.74 2.54
CA LEU A 229 -2.86 25.45 2.04
C LEU A 229 -2.40 24.26 2.89
N LEU A 230 -1.33 24.45 3.66
CA LEU A 230 -0.91 23.53 4.72
C LEU A 230 -1.87 23.55 5.95
N THR A 231 -3.05 24.16 5.80
CA THR A 231 -4.12 24.25 6.82
C THR A 231 -5.36 23.40 6.50
N MET A 232 -5.42 22.81 5.29
CA MET A 232 -6.59 22.07 4.79
C MET A 232 -6.55 20.59 5.18
N ASP A 233 -7.74 20.05 5.49
CA ASP A 233 -8.00 18.69 5.94
C ASP A 233 -7.59 17.62 4.90
N ASN A 234 -6.39 17.09 5.02
CA ASN A 234 -6.00 15.78 4.50
C ASN A 234 -5.73 14.88 5.71
N CYS A 235 -6.77 14.20 6.21
CA CYS A 235 -6.65 13.33 7.38
C CYS A 235 -6.80 11.85 7.04
N LYS A 236 -5.68 11.13 7.02
CA LYS A 236 -5.58 9.84 7.69
C LYS A 236 -5.03 10.11 9.11
N THR A 237 -5.91 10.38 10.07
CA THR A 237 -5.53 10.40 11.49
C THR A 237 -5.64 8.99 12.05
N VAL A 238 -4.59 8.48 12.68
CA VAL A 238 -4.64 7.25 13.49
C VAL A 238 -4.35 7.60 14.95
N LEU A 239 -5.43 7.59 15.74
CA LEU A 239 -5.57 7.36 17.17
C LEU A 239 -5.18 8.42 18.23
N THR A 240 -6.17 8.62 19.11
CA THR A 240 -6.05 8.90 20.54
C THR A 240 -5.33 7.75 21.27
N HIS A 241 -4.02 7.86 21.44
CA HIS A 241 -3.25 7.28 22.54
C HIS A 241 -2.07 8.22 22.86
N THR A 242 -1.62 8.21 24.11
CA THR A 242 -0.58 9.09 24.70
C THR A 242 0.80 9.11 24.01
N ASP A 243 1.01 8.35 22.92
CA ASP A 243 2.36 7.99 22.46
C ASP A 243 2.79 8.64 21.12
N GLY A 244 1.90 9.42 20.48
CA GLY A 244 2.26 10.35 19.39
C GLY A 244 2.80 9.72 18.11
N VAL A 245 2.16 8.69 17.58
CA VAL A 245 2.57 8.03 16.32
C VAL A 245 1.55 8.30 15.21
N PHE A 246 2.02 8.74 14.06
CA PHE A 246 1.21 9.08 12.87
C PHE A 246 1.72 8.30 11.65
N GLU A 247 0.83 7.87 10.76
CA GLU A 247 1.19 6.93 9.70
C GLU A 247 0.62 7.32 8.33
N LEU A 248 1.48 7.35 7.32
CA LEU A 248 1.12 7.28 5.91
C LEU A 248 1.24 5.82 5.47
N ASP A 249 0.11 5.12 5.43
CA ASP A 249 0.08 3.70 5.07
C ASP A 249 -0.40 3.45 3.63
N GLY A 250 0.12 2.38 3.02
CA GLY A 250 -0.28 1.87 1.72
C GLY A 250 0.32 2.64 0.55
N ILE A 251 1.62 2.97 0.61
CA ILE A 251 2.28 3.69 -0.48
C ILE A 251 2.43 2.76 -1.69
N PRO A 252 1.93 3.16 -2.88
CA PRO A 252 2.08 2.41 -4.13
C PRO A 252 3.54 2.09 -4.45
N ALA A 253 3.81 0.89 -4.97
CA ALA A 253 5.16 0.48 -5.36
C ALA A 253 5.86 1.51 -6.27
N LYS A 254 5.16 2.01 -7.29
CA LYS A 254 5.67 3.03 -8.21
C LYS A 254 5.97 4.38 -7.55
N LYS A 255 5.32 4.69 -6.40
CA LYS A 255 5.44 5.94 -5.65
C LYS A 255 6.41 5.86 -4.46
N LEU A 256 7.03 4.70 -4.19
CA LEU A 256 7.96 4.56 -3.06
C LEU A 256 9.20 5.47 -3.20
N ALA A 257 9.52 5.90 -4.43
CA ALA A 257 10.60 6.84 -4.71
C ALA A 257 10.18 8.32 -4.64
N ASP A 258 8.88 8.61 -4.48
CA ASP A 258 8.38 9.97 -4.39
C ASP A 258 8.79 10.62 -3.08
N THR A 259 8.98 11.94 -3.11
CA THR A 259 9.12 12.74 -1.90
C THR A 259 7.75 13.05 -1.35
N TYR A 260 7.56 12.77 -0.07
CA TYR A 260 6.41 13.18 0.71
C TYR A 260 6.80 14.27 1.69
N TYR A 261 5.95 15.28 1.81
CA TYR A 261 6.09 16.37 2.76
C TYR A 261 5.09 16.18 3.90
N PHE A 262 5.55 16.36 5.13
CA PHE A 262 4.82 16.07 6.35
C PHE A 262 4.80 17.31 7.25
N ARG A 263 3.65 17.61 7.86
CA ARG A 263 3.53 18.69 8.84
C ARG A 263 2.55 18.29 9.93
N LEU A 264 2.95 18.45 11.20
CA LEU A 264 2.05 18.24 12.32
C LEU A 264 1.22 19.51 12.57
N CYS A 265 -0.09 19.34 12.68
CA CYS A 265 -1.04 20.37 13.05
C CYS A 265 -1.56 20.09 14.46
N GLU A 266 -1.41 21.07 15.35
CA GLU A 266 -1.91 21.07 16.71
C GLU A 266 -3.13 22.01 16.78
N THR A 267 -4.21 21.55 17.40
CA THR A 267 -5.41 22.36 17.66
C THR A 267 -5.73 22.30 19.14
N ASP A 268 -5.61 23.44 19.83
CA ASP A 268 -5.82 23.56 21.26
C ASP A 268 -7.30 23.55 21.64
N ALA A 269 -7.57 23.38 22.94
CA ALA A 269 -8.92 23.34 23.49
C ALA A 269 -9.74 24.62 23.22
N ASP A 270 -9.08 25.77 23.00
CA ASP A 270 -9.71 27.04 22.63
C ASP A 270 -9.95 27.19 21.11
N GLY A 271 -9.57 26.17 20.33
CA GLY A 271 -9.68 26.15 18.88
C GLY A 271 -8.54 26.85 18.14
N SER A 272 -7.52 27.35 18.85
CA SER A 272 -6.33 27.91 18.20
C SER A 272 -5.53 26.80 17.51
N VAL A 273 -4.95 27.13 16.35
CA VAL A 273 -4.23 26.18 15.52
C VAL A 273 -2.78 26.60 15.39
N SER A 274 -1.88 25.66 15.62
CA SER A 274 -0.44 25.83 15.45
C SER A 274 0.13 24.68 14.62
N TYR A 275 1.33 24.89 14.06
CA TYR A 275 1.94 23.95 13.14
C TYR A 275 3.41 23.72 13.47
N ASP A 276 3.86 22.48 13.31
CA ASP A 276 5.29 22.14 13.33
C ASP A 276 5.96 22.54 11.99
N ARG A 277 7.28 22.42 11.95
CA ARG A 277 8.06 22.52 10.72
C ARG A 277 7.60 21.48 9.68
N VAL A 278 7.94 21.72 8.42
CA VAL A 278 7.75 20.74 7.35
C VAL A 278 8.94 19.78 7.34
N LEU A 279 8.67 18.49 7.22
CA LEU A 279 9.66 17.44 7.01
C LEU A 279 9.43 16.79 5.66
N SER A 280 10.49 16.40 4.98
CA SER A 280 10.42 15.58 3.78
C SER A 280 10.94 14.18 4.04
N TYR A 281 10.30 13.18 3.45
CA TYR A 281 10.73 11.79 3.56
C TYR A 281 10.32 10.99 2.34
N SER A 282 11.09 9.94 2.03
CA SER A 282 10.72 8.94 1.03
C SER A 282 11.12 7.56 1.50
N VAL A 283 10.45 6.53 0.99
CA VAL A 283 10.78 5.13 1.32
C VAL A 283 12.18 4.80 0.83
N THR A 284 12.53 5.22 -0.39
CA THR A 284 13.89 5.01 -0.94
C THR A 284 14.98 5.73 -0.15
N THR A 285 14.69 6.85 0.53
CA THR A 285 15.65 7.50 1.44
C THR A 285 15.97 6.62 2.64
N TYR A 286 14.96 6.01 3.26
CA TYR A 286 15.16 5.05 4.33
C TYR A 286 15.93 3.84 3.83
N CYS A 287 15.50 3.25 2.70
CA CYS A 287 16.12 2.06 2.14
C CYS A 287 17.59 2.31 1.78
N ALA A 288 17.93 3.46 1.18
CA ALA A 288 19.31 3.81 0.88
C ALA A 288 20.20 3.94 2.13
N ASN A 289 19.64 4.35 3.27
CA ASN A 289 20.37 4.40 4.55
C ASN A 289 20.57 3.03 5.19
N LYS A 290 19.72 2.04 4.87
CA LYS A 290 19.76 0.70 5.48
C LYS A 290 20.37 -0.36 4.56
N ALA A 291 20.35 -0.14 3.25
CA ALA A 291 20.80 -1.09 2.24
C ALA A 291 22.31 -1.34 2.21
N SER A 292 23.12 -0.51 2.88
CA SER A 292 24.57 -0.71 3.02
C SER A 292 24.93 -1.84 4.00
N GLY A 293 23.98 -2.34 4.79
CA GLY A 293 24.17 -3.49 5.66
C GLY A 293 24.20 -4.83 4.91
N ASN A 294 24.53 -5.89 5.63
CA ASN A 294 24.48 -7.27 5.13
C ASN A 294 23.52 -8.16 5.95
N ASP A 295 22.53 -7.54 6.60
CA ASP A 295 21.49 -8.21 7.36
C ASP A 295 20.20 -8.35 6.53
N GLY A 296 19.20 -9.02 7.12
CA GLY A 296 17.89 -9.21 6.48
C GLY A 296 17.15 -7.89 6.20
N LEU A 297 17.37 -6.84 7.01
CA LEU A 297 16.76 -5.53 6.76
C LEU A 297 17.37 -4.87 5.51
N ALA A 298 18.68 -4.98 5.33
CA ALA A 298 19.36 -4.48 4.15
C ALA A 298 18.90 -5.22 2.88
N ALA A 299 18.73 -6.54 2.95
CA ALA A 299 18.20 -7.34 1.84
C ALA A 299 16.74 -6.95 1.49
N LEU A 300 15.90 -6.79 2.52
CA LEU A 300 14.54 -6.28 2.34
C LEU A 300 14.51 -4.87 1.74
N CYS A 301 15.37 -3.95 2.20
CA CYS A 301 15.47 -2.60 1.64
C CYS A 301 15.91 -2.59 0.16
N ARG A 302 16.82 -3.48 -0.24
CA ARG A 302 17.22 -3.65 -1.64
C ARG A 302 16.09 -4.16 -2.51
N SER A 303 15.36 -5.18 -2.05
CA SER A 303 14.22 -5.69 -2.81
C SER A 303 13.06 -4.69 -2.91
N ILE A 304 12.81 -3.88 -1.87
CA ILE A 304 11.85 -2.76 -1.93
C ILE A 304 12.25 -1.74 -3.01
N ALA A 305 13.52 -1.34 -3.06
CA ALA A 305 14.00 -0.37 -4.04
C ALA A 305 13.89 -0.90 -5.48
N VAL A 306 14.25 -2.17 -5.70
CA VAL A 306 14.12 -2.81 -7.03
C VAL A 306 12.65 -2.99 -7.41
N TYR A 307 11.78 -3.38 -6.48
CA TYR A 307 10.35 -3.47 -6.74
C TYR A 307 9.74 -2.11 -7.09
N SER A 308 10.17 -1.05 -6.42
CA SER A 308 9.81 0.33 -6.76
C SER A 308 10.24 0.69 -8.18
N ALA A 309 11.50 0.42 -8.56
CA ALA A 309 12.03 0.72 -9.89
C ALA A 309 11.29 -0.06 -11.00
N ALA A 310 11.07 -1.37 -10.81
CA ALA A 310 10.34 -2.20 -11.76
C ALA A 310 8.87 -1.76 -11.89
N ALA A 311 8.22 -1.34 -10.79
CA ALA A 311 6.87 -0.79 -10.84
C ALA A 311 6.82 0.52 -11.63
N ARG A 312 7.81 1.42 -11.46
CA ARG A 312 7.87 2.65 -12.26
C ARG A 312 8.08 2.37 -13.74
N GLU A 313 8.99 1.46 -14.07
CA GLU A 313 9.26 1.03 -15.45
C GLU A 313 7.99 0.45 -16.12
N TYR A 314 7.25 -0.41 -15.41
CA TYR A 314 6.05 -1.05 -15.95
C TYR A 314 4.84 -0.10 -16.10
N PHE A 315 4.63 0.82 -15.16
CA PHE A 315 3.52 1.77 -15.23
C PHE A 315 3.85 3.07 -15.97
N ASP A 316 5.03 3.14 -16.62
CA ASP A 316 5.59 4.36 -17.20
C ASP A 316 5.48 5.56 -16.26
N TYR A 317 5.76 5.32 -14.97
CA TYR A 317 5.58 6.32 -13.92
C TYR A 317 6.79 7.25 -13.84
N THR A 318 6.53 8.54 -14.00
CA THR A 318 7.52 9.58 -13.73
C THR A 318 7.35 10.07 -12.29
N ILE A 319 8.47 10.17 -11.58
CA ILE A 319 8.51 10.64 -10.19
C ILE A 319 8.08 12.11 -10.14
N ASP A 320 7.15 12.42 -9.23
CA ASP A 320 6.60 13.76 -9.03
C ASP A 320 7.68 14.77 -8.62
N GLY A 321 7.64 15.98 -9.19
CA GLY A 321 8.54 17.08 -8.84
C GLY A 321 9.80 17.23 -9.71
N GLN A 322 9.73 16.83 -10.98
CA GLN A 322 10.67 17.25 -12.04
C GLN A 322 10.34 18.65 -12.57
#